data_AF-A0A8J7Y6T2-F1
#
_entry.id   AF-A0A8J7Y6T2-F1
#
_cell.length_a   1.000
_cell.length_b   1.000
_cell.length_c   1.000
_cell.angle_alpha   90.00
_cell.angle_beta   90.00
_cell.angle_gamma   90.00
#
_symmetry.space_group_name_H-M   'P 1'
#
loop_
_entity.id
_entity.type
_entity.pdbx_description
1 polymer ?
#
loop_
_entity_poly.entity_id
_entity_poly.type
_entity_poly.pdbx_seq_one_letter_code
_entity_poly.pdbx_strand_id
1 'polypeptide(L)'
;MYNLIATLRVLPEDTETDLGELEEAIRGLVPSNMELYKVEQEPIAFGLVALKIMVLTTDDASGSTDALESSIQDLDMVSQVEVTDVRRTLG
;
A
#
# COMPACT_ATOMS: atom_id res chain seq x y z
N MET A 1 3.14 19.88 -3.33
CA MET A 1 3.87 19.08 -4.34
C MET A 1 4.38 17.86 -3.62
N TYR A 2 3.87 16.67 -3.96
CA TYR A 2 4.41 15.44 -3.40
C TYR A 2 5.85 15.27 -3.87
N ASN A 3 6.76 15.01 -2.96
CA ASN A 3 8.18 14.85 -3.24
C ASN A 3 8.71 13.47 -2.84
N LEU A 4 7.82 12.57 -2.41
CA LEU A 4 8.14 11.25 -1.90
C LEU A 4 7.14 10.21 -2.42
N ILE A 5 7.64 9.02 -2.77
CA ILE A 5 6.86 7.82 -3.11
C ILE A 5 7.21 6.75 -2.08
N ALA A 6 6.20 6.24 -1.39
CA ALA A 6 6.31 5.00 -0.63
C ALA A 6 5.61 3.88 -1.39
N THR A 7 6.25 2.70 -1.43
CA THR A 7 5.74 1.50 -2.07
C THR A 7 5.49 0.44 -1.01
N LEU A 8 4.22 0.16 -0.76
CA LEU A 8 3.78 -0.87 0.16
C LEU A 8 3.42 -2.11 -0.63
N ARG A 9 3.81 -3.28 -0.12
CA ARG A 9 3.40 -4.58 -0.60
C ARG A 9 2.47 -5.20 0.43
N VAL A 10 1.24 -5.46 0.02
CA VAL A 10 0.18 -6.03 0.83
C VAL A 10 -0.02 -7.47 0.36
N LEU A 11 0.18 -8.41 1.27
CA LEU A 11 -0.12 -9.81 1.04
C LEU A 11 -1.54 -10.06 1.54
N PRO A 12 -2.46 -10.50 0.65
CA PRO A 12 -3.77 -10.95 1.08
C PRO A 12 -3.66 -12.19 1.97
N GLU A 13 -4.72 -12.49 2.72
CA GLU A 13 -4.81 -13.70 3.55
C GLU A 13 -4.61 -14.97 2.71
N ASP A 14 -5.36 -15.07 1.61
CA ASP A 14 -5.33 -16.20 0.71
C ASP A 14 -5.55 -15.80 -0.76
N THR A 15 -5.36 -16.75 -1.68
CA THR A 15 -5.65 -16.58 -3.12
C THR A 15 -7.12 -16.32 -3.43
N GLU A 16 -8.00 -16.58 -2.47
CA GLU A 16 -9.46 -16.36 -2.58
C GLU A 16 -9.86 -14.93 -2.20
N THR A 17 -8.93 -14.13 -1.68
CA THR A 17 -9.17 -12.74 -1.28
C THR A 17 -9.50 -11.89 -2.50
N ASP A 18 -10.58 -11.10 -2.42
CA ASP A 18 -10.93 -10.16 -3.48
C ASP A 18 -9.98 -8.97 -3.48
N LEU A 19 -9.10 -8.92 -4.48
CA LEU A 19 -8.12 -7.85 -4.65
C LEU A 19 -8.78 -6.50 -4.98
N GLY A 20 -9.99 -6.51 -5.53
CA GLY A 20 -10.77 -5.30 -5.82
C GLY A 20 -11.32 -4.68 -4.55
N GLU A 21 -11.90 -5.49 -3.66
CA GLU A 21 -12.33 -5.03 -2.33
C GLU A 21 -11.15 -4.55 -1.49
N LEU A 22 -10.00 -5.24 -1.56
CA LEU A 22 -8.79 -4.81 -0.87
C LEU A 22 -8.28 -3.46 -1.42
N GLU A 23 -8.29 -3.27 -2.73
CA GLU A 23 -7.92 -1.98 -3.33
C GLU A 23 -8.85 -0.85 -2.85
N GLU A 24 -10.17 -1.07 -2.86
CA GLU A 24 -11.17 -0.08 -2.39
C GLU A 24 -11.01 0.22 -0.90
N ALA A 25 -10.78 -0.78 -0.06
CA ALA A 25 -10.52 -0.62 1.37
C ALA A 25 -9.28 0.24 1.59
N ILE A 26 -8.19 -0.05 0.88
CA ILE A 26 -6.95 0.70 1.01
C ILE A 26 -7.12 2.14 0.50
N ARG A 27 -7.83 2.35 -0.61
CA ARG A 27 -8.20 3.70 -1.09
C ARG A 27 -8.97 4.49 -0.03
N GLY A 28 -9.85 3.85 0.73
CA GLY A 28 -10.58 4.48 1.84
C GLY A 28 -9.72 4.79 3.06
N LEU A 29 -8.65 4.02 3.30
CA LEU A 29 -7.71 4.22 4.40
C LEU A 29 -6.64 5.29 4.08
N VAL A 30 -6.38 5.55 2.80
CA VAL A 30 -5.39 6.56 2.39
C VAL A 30 -5.85 7.94 2.88
N PRO A 31 -5.08 8.57 3.79
CA PRO A 31 -5.47 9.85 4.36
C PRO A 31 -5.30 10.99 3.35
N SER A 32 -6.00 12.11 3.53
CA SER A 32 -6.01 13.23 2.56
C SER A 32 -4.67 13.93 2.34
N ASN A 33 -3.67 13.65 3.18
CA ASN A 33 -2.28 14.12 3.01
C ASN A 33 -1.43 13.19 2.14
N MET A 34 -1.97 12.04 1.73
CA MET A 34 -1.34 11.09 0.82
C MET A 34 -2.21 10.92 -0.42
N GLU A 35 -1.58 10.55 -1.52
CA GLU A 35 -2.29 10.26 -2.77
C GLU A 35 -1.91 8.87 -3.26
N LEU A 36 -2.91 8.01 -3.45
CA LEU A 36 -2.70 6.70 -4.03
C LEU A 36 -2.36 6.87 -5.52
N TYR A 37 -1.08 6.67 -5.85
CA TYR A 37 -0.52 6.90 -7.17
C TYR A 37 -0.85 5.76 -8.12
N LYS A 38 -0.59 4.53 -7.66
CA LYS A 38 -0.66 3.34 -8.49
C LYS A 38 -0.87 2.11 -7.62
N VAL A 39 -1.67 1.18 -8.13
CA VAL A 39 -1.87 -0.14 -7.56
C VAL A 39 -1.52 -1.14 -8.65
N GLU A 40 -0.69 -2.11 -8.32
CA GLU A 40 -0.25 -3.18 -9.21
C GLU A 40 -0.42 -4.52 -8.50
N GLN A 41 -0.86 -5.53 -9.24
CA GLN A 41 -0.94 -6.89 -8.74
C GLN A 41 0.34 -7.63 -9.13
N GLU A 42 1.14 -8.02 -8.14
CA GLU A 42 2.42 -8.69 -8.31
C GLU A 42 2.23 -10.18 -7.99
N PRO A 43 2.19 -11.08 -9.00
CA PRO A 43 2.09 -12.51 -8.75
C PRO A 43 3.34 -13.00 -8.01
N ILE A 44 3.11 -13.74 -6.92
CA ILE A 44 4.15 -14.36 -6.10
C ILE A 44 4.26 -15.83 -6.56
N ALA A 45 4.29 -16.77 -5.62
CA ALA A 45 4.39 -18.20 -5.85
C ALA A 45 3.09 -18.87 -5.40
N PHE A 46 2.84 -20.08 -5.91
CA PHE A 46 1.67 -20.90 -5.53
C PHE A 46 0.30 -20.24 -5.80
N GLY A 47 0.21 -19.37 -6.81
CA GLY A 47 -1.03 -18.69 -7.19
C GLY A 47 -1.40 -17.49 -6.30
N LEU A 48 -0.57 -17.16 -5.30
CA LEU A 48 -0.74 -15.97 -4.48
C LEU A 48 -0.34 -14.73 -5.27
N VAL A 49 -1.13 -13.67 -5.09
CA VAL A 49 -0.92 -12.38 -5.74
C VAL A 49 -0.82 -11.33 -4.65
N ALA A 50 0.29 -10.61 -4.58
CA ALA A 50 0.45 -9.48 -3.68
C ALA A 50 -0.04 -8.19 -4.36
N LEU A 51 -0.61 -7.30 -3.57
CA LEU A 51 -0.98 -5.96 -4.01
C LEU A 51 0.17 -5.00 -3.70
N LYS A 52 0.72 -4.40 -4.74
CA LYS A 52 1.76 -3.39 -4.64
C LYS A 52 1.15 -2.02 -4.84
N ILE A 53 1.28 -1.18 -3.82
CA ILE A 53 0.61 0.11 -3.74
C ILE A 53 1.66 1.19 -3.60
N MET A 54 1.65 2.11 -4.56
CA MET A 54 2.50 3.29 -4.55
C MET A 54 1.67 4.47 -4.06
N VAL A 55 2.12 5.11 -3.00
CA VAL A 55 1.51 6.32 -2.45
C VAL A 55 2.47 7.50 -2.59
N LEU A 56 1.98 8.63 -3.09
CA LEU A 56 2.69 9.89 -3.09
C LEU A 56 2.47 10.59 -1.76
N THR A 57 3.53 11.16 -1.21
CA THR A 57 3.45 11.95 0.01
C THR A 57 4.53 13.05 0.02
N THR A 58 4.57 13.85 1.08
CA THR A 58 5.56 14.93 1.28
C THR A 58 6.58 14.56 2.36
N ASP A 59 7.78 15.16 2.33
CA ASP A 59 8.89 14.89 3.28
C ASP A 59 8.46 14.97 4.77
N ASP A 60 7.49 15.83 5.09
CA ASP A 60 6.90 15.98 6.43
C ASP A 60 6.18 14.70 6.92
N ALA A 61 5.74 13.85 5.99
CA ALA A 61 5.00 12.62 6.23
C ALA A 61 5.88 11.37 6.28
N SER A 62 7.22 11.53 6.32
CA SER A 62 8.18 10.42 6.45
C SER A 62 8.00 9.60 7.74
N GLY A 63 7.09 9.99 8.64
CA GLY A 63 6.64 9.21 9.80
C GLY A 63 5.15 8.82 9.79
N SER A 64 4.42 9.00 8.69
CA SER A 64 2.97 8.71 8.59
C SER A 64 2.64 7.44 7.80
N THR A 65 3.60 6.81 7.12
CA THR A 65 3.37 5.53 6.43
C THR A 65 3.07 4.40 7.41
N ASP A 66 3.61 4.43 8.64
CA ASP A 66 3.29 3.49 9.71
C ASP A 66 1.80 3.46 10.06
N ALA A 67 1.13 4.63 10.06
CA ALA A 67 -0.29 4.70 10.36
C ALA A 67 -1.14 4.05 9.25
N LEU A 68 -0.74 4.27 7.99
CA LEU A 68 -1.36 3.62 6.85
C LEU A 68 -1.08 2.12 6.87
N GLU A 69 0.17 1.70 7.09
CA GLU A 69 0.57 0.30 7.20
C GLU A 69 -0.23 -0.43 8.28
N SER A 70 -0.29 0.14 9.49
CA SER A 70 -1.07 -0.43 10.59
C SER A 70 -2.55 -0.54 10.25
N SER A 71 -3.12 0.47 9.59
CA SER A 71 -4.54 0.44 9.19
C SER A 71 -4.82 -0.62 8.13
N ILE A 72 -3.88 -0.84 7.21
CA ILE A 72 -3.99 -1.90 6.20
C ILE A 72 -3.80 -3.27 6.83
N GLN A 73 -2.87 -3.40 7.79
CA GLN A 73 -2.62 -4.65 8.50
C GLN A 73 -3.78 -5.06 9.43
N ASP A 74 -4.59 -4.10 9.89
CA ASP A 74 -5.80 -4.37 10.69
C ASP A 74 -6.97 -4.93 9.86
N LEU A 75 -6.86 -4.93 8.52
CA LEU A 75 -7.87 -5.55 7.65
C LEU A 75 -7.79 -7.07 7.75
N ASP A 76 -8.92 -7.73 8.05
CA ASP A 76 -9.00 -9.21 8.14
C ASP A 76 -8.53 -9.92 6.85
N MET A 77 -8.66 -9.25 5.70
CA MET A 77 -8.27 -9.79 4.41
C MET A 77 -6.77 -9.65 4.09
N VAL A 78 -5.98 -9.09 5.01
CA VAL A 78 -4.54 -8.85 4.86
C VAL A 78 -3.75 -9.71 5.84
N SER A 79 -2.88 -10.56 5.31
CA SER A 79 -1.96 -11.36 6.14
C SER A 79 -0.75 -10.56 6.59
N GLN A 80 -0.19 -9.76 5.68
CA GLN A 80 1.03 -9.01 5.95
C GLN A 80 1.13 -7.76 5.08
N VAL A 81 1.63 -6.68 5.66
CA VAL A 81 2.02 -5.47 4.94
C VAL A 81 3.52 -5.27 5.08
N GLU A 82 4.18 -4.90 4.00
CA GLU A 82 5.61 -4.61 3.98
C GLU A 82 5.89 -3.34 3.17
N VAL A 83 6.57 -2.37 3.77
CA VAL A 83 7.11 -1.22 3.04
C VAL A 83 8.38 -1.66 2.30
N THR A 84 8.28 -1.76 0.98
CA THR A 84 9.36 -2.30 0.13
C THR A 84 10.32 -1.23 -0.38
N ASP A 85 9.83 -0.01 -0.58
CA ASP A 85 10.63 1.09 -1.13
C ASP A 85 10.09 2.42 -0.65
N VAL A 86 10.97 3.32 -0.23
CA VAL A 86 10.64 4.71 0.08
C VAL A 86 11.67 5.57 -0.61
N ARG A 87 11.23 6.34 -1.61
CA ARG A 87 12.12 7.15 -2.44
C ARG A 87 11.57 8.54 -2.63
N ARG A 88 12.47 9.52 -2.74
CA ARG A 88 12.09 10.88 -3.12
C ARG A 88 11.83 10.93 -4.63
N THR A 89 10.73 11.54 -5.04
CA THR A 89 10.55 11.89 -6.45
C THR A 89 11.55 13.00 -6.73
N LEU A 90 12.58 12.69 -7.52
CA LEU A 90 13.53 13.69 -7.98
C LEU A 90 12.75 14.80 -8.69
N GLY A 91 12.82 16.01 -8.13
CA GLY A 91 12.42 17.23 -8.81
C GLY A 91 13.46 17.62 -9.86
#